data_AF-A0A2T4CWL3-F1
#
_entry.id   AF-A0A2T4CWL3-F1
#
_cell.length_a   1.000
_cell.length_b   1.000
_cell.length_c   1.000
_cell.angle_alpha   90.00
_cell.angle_beta   90.00
_cell.angle_gamma   90.00
#
_symmetry.space_group_name_H-M   'P 1'
#
loop_
_entity.id
_entity.type
_entity.pdbx_description
1 polymer ?
#
loop_
_entity_poly.entity_id
_entity_poly.type
_entity_poly.pdbx_seq_one_letter_code
_entity_poly.pdbx_strand_id
1 'polypeptide(L)' 'MVLKVNCPQCGRKVEWIDDNKWKPFCCERCKLIDLGEWAAGNHRIPGE' A
#
# COMPACT_ATOMS: atom_id res chain seq x y z
N MET A 1 -22.09 4.03 1.93
CA MET A 1 -20.94 4.81 1.42
C MET A 1 -19.70 3.95 1.64
N VAL A 2 -18.91 3.68 0.59
CA VAL A 2 -17.72 2.82 0.69
C VAL A 2 -16.52 3.68 1.09
N LEU A 3 -15.80 3.29 2.14
CA LEU A 3 -14.57 3.96 2.55
C LEU A 3 -13.54 3.86 1.42
N LYS A 4 -12.92 4.99 1.07
CA LYS A 4 -11.83 5.03 0.07
C LYS A 4 -10.54 5.47 0.75
N VAL A 5 -9.46 4.73 0.49
CA VAL A 5 -8.11 5.03 1.00
C VAL A 5 -7.17 5.29 -0.16
N ASN A 6 -6.04 5.95 0.09
CA ASN A 6 -5.00 6.13 -0.92
C ASN A 6 -4.04 4.95 -0.87
N CYS A 7 -3.69 4.40 -2.03
CA CYS A 7 -2.63 3.41 -2.18
C CYS A 7 -1.30 4.03 -1.69
N PRO A 8 -0.60 3.42 -0.72
CA PRO A 8 0.65 3.98 -0.18
C PRO A 8 1.74 4.15 -1.24
N GLN A 9 1.80 3.25 -2.23
CA GLN A 9 2.84 3.25 -3.26
C GLN A 9 2.64 4.31 -4.36
N CYS A 10 1.40 4.58 -4.76
CA CYS A 10 1.12 5.36 -5.98
C CYS A 10 0.03 6.44 -5.81
N GLY A 11 -0.57 6.56 -4.63
CA GLY A 11 -1.58 7.57 -4.31
C GLY A 11 -2.96 7.33 -4.92
N ARG A 12 -3.17 6.29 -5.74
CA ARG A 12 -4.47 5.98 -6.33
C ARG A 12 -5.52 5.73 -5.24
N LYS A 13 -6.73 6.27 -5.40
CA LYS A 13 -7.86 5.96 -4.51
C LYS A 13 -8.36 4.54 -4.72
N VAL A 14 -8.52 3.81 -3.62
CA VAL A 14 -8.89 2.40 -3.57
C VAL A 14 -10.07 2.22 -2.64
N GLU A 15 -11.06 1.43 -3.07
CA GLU A 15 -12.22 1.09 -2.26
C GLU A 15 -11.87 0.07 -1.19
N TRP A 16 -12.28 0.33 0.04
CA TRP A 16 -12.08 -0.56 1.18
C TRP A 16 -13.22 -1.59 1.25
N ILE A 17 -13.15 -2.58 0.35
CA ILE A 17 -14.11 -3.69 0.22
C ILE A 17 -13.39 -5.03 0.22
N ASP A 18 -14.01 -6.11 0.71
CA ASP A 18 -13.38 -7.43 0.86
C ASP A 18 -12.83 -8.00 -0.46
N ASP A 19 -13.54 -7.80 -1.57
CA ASP A 19 -13.14 -8.22 -2.92
C ASP A 19 -11.76 -7.69 -3.35
N ASN A 20 -11.32 -6.55 -2.81
CA ASN A 20 -9.97 -6.08 -3.08
C ASN A 20 -8.95 -6.86 -2.24
N LYS A 21 -8.34 -7.87 -2.87
CA LYS A 21 -7.32 -8.76 -2.29
C LYS A 21 -6.01 -8.06 -1.89
N TRP A 22 -5.79 -6.84 -2.38
CA TRP A 22 -4.50 -6.13 -2.23
C TRP A 22 -4.57 -4.92 -1.29
N LYS A 23 -5.69 -4.70 -0.59
CA LYS A 23 -5.83 -3.58 0.36
C LYS A 23 -4.61 -3.52 1.31
N PRO A 24 -4.03 -2.32 1.57
CA PRO A 24 -4.48 -0.99 1.14
C PRO A 24 -4.02 -0.58 -0.28
N PHE A 25 -3.33 -1.45 -1.01
CA PHE A 25 -2.77 -1.17 -2.33
C PHE A 25 -3.81 -1.29 -3.45
N CYS A 26 -3.57 -0.60 -4.57
CA CYS A 26 -4.45 -0.66 -5.73
C CYS A 26 -4.28 -1.91 -6.60
N CYS A 27 -3.15 -2.63 -6.46
CA CYS A 27 -2.84 -3.87 -7.17
C CYS A 27 -1.65 -4.59 -6.53
N GLU A 28 -1.44 -5.84 -6.94
CA GLU A 28 -0.31 -6.68 -6.50
C GLU A 28 1.05 -6.03 -6.74
N ARG A 29 1.25 -5.39 -7.90
CA ARG A 29 2.50 -4.69 -8.22
C ARG A 29 2.85 -3.63 -7.17
N CYS A 30 1.88 -2.83 -6.73
CA CYS A 30 2.13 -1.80 -5.71
C CYS A 30 2.51 -2.41 -4.36
N LYS A 31 1.86 -3.51 -3.96
CA LYS A 31 2.22 -4.28 -2.76
C LYS A 31 3.65 -4.80 -2.82
N LEU A 32 4.07 -5.34 -3.96
CA LEU A 32 5.42 -5.89 -4.13
C LEU A 32 6.50 -4.81 -4.15
N ILE A 33 6.23 -3.64 -4.74
CA ILE A 33 7.18 -2.53 -4.71
C ILE A 33 7.38 -2.03 -3.27
N ASP A 34 6.30 -1.80 -2.53
CA ASP A 34 6.36 -1.37 -1.12
C ASP A 34 7.19 -2.37 -0.29
N LEU A 35 6.92 -3.67 -0.44
CA LEU A 35 7.72 -4.72 0.19
C LEU A 35 9.20 -4.67 -0.22
N GLY A 36 9.49 -4.39 -1.49
CA GLY A 36 10.85 -4.23 -1.99
C GLY A 36 11.57 -3.02 -1.39
N GLU A 37 10.88 -1.90 -1.21
CA GLU A 37 11.42 -0.69 -0.57
C GLU A 37 11.76 -0.92 0.91
N TRP A 38 10.94 -1.70 1.62
CA TRP A 38 11.26 -2.18 2.96
C TRP A 38 12.48 -3.08 2.97
N ALA A 39 12.53 -4.09 2.09
CA ALA A 39 13.67 -5.01 1.99
C ALA A 39 14.99 -4.29 1.64
N ALA A 40 14.92 -3.22 0.84
CA ALA A 40 16.06 -2.38 0.48
C ALA A 40 16.47 -1.40 1.59
N GLY A 41 15.69 -1.26 2.67
CA GLY A 41 15.95 -0.29 3.74
C GLY A 41 15.70 1.17 3.34
N ASN A 42 14.88 1.39 2.31
CA ASN A 42 14.41 2.72 1.91
C ASN A 42 13.33 3.25 2.86
N HIS A 43 12.56 2.34 3.47
CA HIS A 43 11.68 2.66 4.59
C HIS A 43 12.41 2.44 5.91
N ARG A 44 12.36 3.46 6.78
CA ARG A 44 13.00 3.44 8.10
C ARG A 44 12.06 4.03 9.12
N ILE A 45 11.98 3.36 10.26
CA ILE A 45 11.35 3.92 11.46
C ILE A 45 12.51 4.53 12.26
N PRO A 46 12.53 5.85 12.50
CA PRO A 46 13.56 6.44 13.34
C PRO A 46 13.51 5.81 14.75
N GLY A 47 14.68 5.46 15.28
CA GLY A 47 14.81 5.02 16.68
C GLY A 47 14.81 6.21 17.64
N GLU A 48 14.60 5.94 18.93
CA GLU A 48 14.84 6.89 20.04
C GLU A 48 16.34 7.19 20.21
#